data_AF-A0A2U1P165-F1
#
_entry.id   AF-A0A2U1P165-F1
#
_cell.length_a   1.000
_cell.length_b   1.000
_cell.length_c   1.000
_cell.angle_alpha   90.00
_cell.angle_beta   90.00
_cell.angle_gamma   90.00
#
_symmetry.space_group_name_H-M   'P 1'
#
loop_
_entity.id
_entity.type
_entity.pdbx_description
1 polymer ?
#
loop_
_entity_poly.entity_id
_entity_poly.type
_entity_poly.pdbx_seq_one_letter_code
_entity_poly.pdbx_strand_id
1 'polypeptide(L)'
;MSPGEVMAMLGPSGSGKPTLLTALDGWLGGKLKGTISYNGKPFNSIMKRNTGFVTQDDVLYPDLTVNKTLVFTALLRLPNSLTKQKNVEQSEAVINQLGLTRCKTSIIGGTFVRWISGGERKRVSIGQEVLINPSLLFLDEPT
;
A
#
# COMPACT_ATOMS: atom_id res chain seq x y z
N MET A 1 6.87 13.28 13.61
CA MET A 1 6.07 13.40 12.38
C MET A 1 4.66 13.77 12.77
N SER A 2 4.15 14.84 12.20
CA SER A 2 2.80 15.33 12.36
C SER A 2 1.95 14.93 11.14
N PRO A 3 0.61 14.84 11.26
CA PRO A 3 -0.26 14.61 10.11
C PRO A 3 0.00 15.64 9.00
N GLY A 4 0.07 15.17 7.75
CA GLY A 4 0.33 16.01 6.57
C GLY A 4 1.82 16.20 6.24
N GLU A 5 2.73 15.77 7.09
CA GLU A 5 4.17 15.80 6.79
C GLU A 5 4.58 14.61 5.90
N VAL A 6 5.51 14.85 4.98
CA VAL A 6 6.19 13.82 4.19
C VAL A 6 7.62 13.71 4.68
N MET A 7 8.05 12.50 5.04
CA MET A 7 9.43 12.21 5.44
C MET A 7 10.10 11.32 4.40
N ALA A 8 11.25 11.78 3.88
CA ALA A 8 12.09 11.00 2.99
C ALA A 8 13.31 10.48 3.75
N MET A 9 13.58 9.17 3.63
CA MET A 9 14.77 8.55 4.20
C MET A 9 15.77 8.27 3.09
N LEU A 10 16.91 8.98 3.11
CA LEU A 10 17.94 8.91 2.09
C LEU A 10 19.22 8.28 2.66
N GLY A 11 19.90 7.46 1.85
CA GLY A 11 21.15 6.81 2.22
C GLY A 11 21.64 5.88 1.12
N PRO A 12 22.91 5.44 1.16
CA PRO A 12 23.48 4.55 0.13
C PRO A 12 22.81 3.16 0.15
N SER A 13 22.99 2.39 -0.93
CA SER A 13 22.57 0.98 -0.94
C SER A 13 23.21 0.22 0.23
N GLY A 14 22.43 -0.62 0.91
CA GLY A 14 22.89 -1.36 2.10
C GLY A 14 22.88 -0.58 3.41
N SER A 15 22.45 0.69 3.43
CA SER A 15 22.37 1.48 4.68
C SER A 15 21.25 1.06 5.64
N GLY A 16 20.48 0.01 5.32
CA GLY A 16 19.41 -0.52 6.18
C GLY A 16 18.06 0.20 6.10
N LYS A 17 17.80 1.04 5.08
CA LYS A 17 16.49 1.72 4.93
C LYS A 17 15.32 0.72 4.80
N PRO A 18 15.40 -0.29 3.90
CA PRO A 18 14.34 -1.29 3.80
C PRO A 18 14.20 -2.06 5.12
N THR A 19 15.32 -2.40 5.77
CA THR A 19 15.35 -3.07 7.08
C THR A 19 14.62 -2.26 8.16
N LEU A 20 14.80 -0.93 8.19
CA LEU A 20 14.08 -0.06 9.12
C LEU A 20 12.59 0.00 8.80
N LEU A 21 12.20 0.11 7.53
CA LEU A 21 10.78 0.07 7.13
C LEU A 21 10.14 -1.28 7.52
N THR A 22 10.80 -2.41 7.29
CA THR A 22 10.34 -3.74 7.72
C THR A 22 10.26 -3.87 9.25
N ALA A 23 11.15 -3.20 9.99
CA ALA A 23 11.08 -3.15 11.45
C ALA A 23 9.88 -2.33 11.94
N LEU A 24 9.54 -1.23 11.25
CA LEU A 24 8.36 -0.41 11.53
C LEU A 24 7.05 -1.14 11.20
N ASP A 25 7.02 -1.94 10.13
CA ASP A 25 5.91 -2.85 9.85
C ASP A 25 5.85 -4.03 10.87
N GLY A 26 6.93 -4.20 11.63
CA GLY A 26 7.11 -5.18 12.68
C GLY A 26 7.12 -6.62 12.15
N TRP A 27 7.69 -6.80 10.95
CA TRP A 27 8.03 -8.09 10.34
C TRP A 27 9.48 -8.47 10.59
N LEU A 28 10.31 -7.55 11.10
CA LEU A 28 11.69 -7.85 11.44
C LEU A 28 11.77 -8.72 12.70
N GLY A 29 12.27 -9.95 12.55
CA GLY A 29 12.60 -10.81 13.68
C GLY A 29 13.86 -10.36 14.44
N GLY A 30 14.08 -10.91 15.63
CA GLY A 30 15.30 -10.70 16.42
C GLY A 30 15.18 -9.67 17.55
N LYS A 31 16.33 -9.28 18.13
CA LYS A 31 16.40 -8.34 19.26
C LYS A 31 16.39 -6.90 18.74
N LEU A 32 15.19 -6.35 18.53
CA LEU A 32 15.01 -4.91 18.32
C LEU A 32 15.24 -4.15 19.64
N LYS A 33 15.96 -3.04 19.58
CA LYS A 33 16.13 -2.10 20.70
C LYS A 33 15.57 -0.74 20.31
N GLY A 34 15.05 0.00 21.28
CA GLY A 34 14.40 1.29 21.09
C GLY A 34 12.89 1.22 21.28
N THR A 35 12.23 2.37 21.15
CA THR A 35 10.79 2.51 21.32
C THR A 35 10.19 3.22 20.13
N ILE A 36 9.04 2.74 19.67
CA ILE A 36 8.24 3.38 18.62
C ILE A 36 6.93 3.79 19.26
N SER A 37 6.56 5.06 19.11
CA SER A 37 5.30 5.59 19.58
C SER A 37 4.46 6.14 18.42
N TYR A 38 3.16 5.94 18.51
CA TYR A 38 2.17 6.45 17.58
C TYR A 38 1.06 7.15 18.38
N ASN A 39 0.86 8.44 18.12
CA ASN A 39 -0.03 9.31 18.92
C ASN A 39 0.21 9.21 20.43
N GLY A 40 1.48 9.22 20.86
CA GLY A 40 1.89 9.15 22.27
C GLY A 40 1.74 7.78 22.94
N LYS A 41 1.29 6.75 22.20
CA LYS A 41 1.12 5.38 22.70
C LYS A 41 2.16 4.44 22.09
N PRO A 42 2.62 3.39 22.79
CA PRO A 42 3.50 2.39 22.19
C PRO A 42 2.88 1.76 20.95
N PHE A 43 3.69 1.60 19.89
CA PHE A 43 3.25 0.96 18.66
C PHE A 43 2.82 -0.49 18.92
N ASN A 44 1.65 -0.88 18.41
CA ASN A 44 1.06 -2.20 18.64
C ASN A 44 0.35 -2.75 17.39
N SER A 45 -0.13 -3.99 17.48
CA SER A 45 -0.80 -4.68 16.35
C SER A 45 -2.10 -4.04 15.88
N ILE A 46 -2.80 -3.26 16.73
CA ILE A 46 -3.99 -2.52 16.32
C ILE A 46 -3.59 -1.35 15.44
N MET A 47 -2.53 -0.64 15.81
CA MET A 47 -2.00 0.48 15.02
C MET A 47 -1.49 0.01 13.66
N LYS A 48 -0.88 -1.19 13.58
CA LYS A 48 -0.51 -1.82 12.29
C LYS A 48 -1.68 -1.95 11.32
N ARG A 49 -2.89 -2.25 11.82
CA ARG A 49 -4.09 -2.34 10.96
C ARG A 49 -4.53 -1.00 10.38
N ASN A 50 -4.09 0.11 10.97
CA ASN A 50 -4.39 1.46 10.52
C ASN A 50 -3.23 2.09 9.72
N THR A 51 -2.14 1.34 9.46
CA THR A 51 -1.04 1.77 8.62
C THR A 51 -1.05 1.02 7.29
N GLY A 52 -0.69 1.71 6.20
CA GLY A 52 -0.49 1.09 4.90
C GLY A 52 0.99 0.91 4.62
N PHE A 53 1.37 -0.18 3.96
CA PHE A 53 2.77 -0.45 3.60
C PHE A 53 2.87 -0.85 2.13
N VAL A 54 3.53 -0.02 1.33
CA VAL A 54 3.80 -0.31 -0.09
C VAL A 54 5.24 -0.79 -0.20
N THR A 55 5.42 -2.06 -0.56
CA THR A 55 6.73 -2.69 -0.76
C THR A 55 7.41 -2.18 -2.04
N GLN A 56 8.72 -2.40 -2.13
CA GLN A 56 9.50 -2.13 -3.35
C GLN A 56 8.95 -2.92 -4.54
N ASP A 57 8.77 -4.24 -4.37
CA ASP A 57 8.17 -5.12 -5.36
C ASP A 57 6.64 -5.03 -5.36
N ASP A 58 6.06 -4.80 -6.54
CA ASP A 58 4.61 -4.80 -6.74
C ASP A 58 4.07 -6.23 -6.85
N VAL A 59 3.47 -6.76 -5.78
CA VAL A 59 2.86 -8.10 -5.78
C VAL A 59 1.39 -8.02 -6.19
N LEU A 60 1.12 -8.27 -7.47
CA LEU A 60 -0.21 -8.17 -8.07
C LEU A 60 -0.55 -9.44 -8.85
N TYR A 61 -1.85 -9.79 -8.89
CA TYR A 61 -2.33 -10.91 -9.70
C TYR A 61 -2.29 -10.54 -11.19
N PRO A 62 -1.51 -11.25 -12.02
CA PRO A 62 -1.25 -10.85 -13.40
C PRO A 62 -2.48 -10.93 -14.30
N ASP A 63 -3.42 -11.84 -13.98
CA ASP A 63 -4.61 -12.11 -14.80
C ASP A 63 -5.81 -11.20 -14.48
N LEU A 64 -5.70 -10.39 -13.42
CA LEU A 64 -6.75 -9.45 -13.04
C LEU A 64 -6.58 -8.11 -13.76
N THR A 65 -7.71 -7.43 -13.97
CA THR A 65 -7.69 -6.02 -14.38
C THR A 65 -7.41 -5.12 -13.19
N VAL A 66 -6.99 -3.88 -13.46
CA VAL A 66 -6.80 -2.86 -12.41
C VAL A 66 -8.05 -2.71 -11.53
N ASN A 67 -9.23 -2.59 -12.15
CA ASN A 67 -10.50 -2.50 -11.42
C ASN A 67 -10.77 -3.75 -10.57
N LYS A 68 -10.65 -4.95 -11.16
CA LYS A 68 -10.88 -6.20 -10.41
C LYS A 68 -9.95 -6.35 -9.23
N THR A 69 -8.69 -5.91 -9.37
CA THR A 69 -7.69 -5.98 -8.31
C THR A 69 -8.05 -5.09 -7.13
N LEU A 70 -8.46 -3.85 -7.38
CA LEU A 70 -8.86 -2.93 -6.32
C LEU A 70 -10.20 -3.34 -5.69
N VAL A 71 -11.19 -3.77 -6.48
CA VAL A 71 -12.46 -4.31 -5.94
C VAL A 71 -12.23 -5.56 -5.11
N PHE A 72 -11.37 -6.47 -5.56
CA PHE A 72 -11.01 -7.67 -4.81
C PHE A 72 -10.33 -7.31 -3.49
N THR A 73 -9.40 -6.34 -3.52
CA THR A 73 -8.75 -5.83 -2.31
C THR A 73 -9.76 -5.20 -1.35
N ALA A 74 -10.68 -4.39 -1.86
CA ALA A 74 -11.74 -3.75 -1.07
C ALA A 74 -12.67 -4.78 -0.41
N LEU A 75 -13.07 -5.83 -1.15
CA LEU A 75 -13.91 -6.91 -0.61
C LEU A 75 -13.23 -7.68 0.54
N LEU A 76 -11.90 -7.77 0.55
CA LEU A 76 -11.15 -8.50 1.57
C LEU A 76 -10.74 -7.64 2.76
N ARG A 77 -10.39 -6.38 2.53
CA ARG A 77 -9.76 -5.51 3.53
C ARG A 77 -10.70 -4.48 4.15
N LEU A 78 -11.81 -4.13 3.50
CA LEU A 78 -12.78 -3.22 4.07
C LEU A 78 -13.72 -3.93 5.06
N PRO A 79 -14.33 -3.20 6.02
CA PRO A 79 -15.25 -3.80 6.99
C PRO A 79 -16.42 -4.52 6.31
N ASN A 80 -16.77 -5.70 6.83
CA ASN A 80 -17.93 -6.50 6.38
C ASN A 80 -19.29 -5.79 6.55
N SER A 81 -19.32 -4.66 7.28
CA SER A 81 -20.51 -3.80 7.38
C SER A 81 -20.78 -2.99 6.11
N LEU A 82 -19.81 -2.89 5.20
CA LEU A 82 -20.00 -2.25 3.91
C LEU A 82 -20.66 -3.21 2.91
N THR A 83 -21.56 -2.67 2.10
CA THR A 83 -22.17 -3.43 1.01
C THR A 83 -21.16 -3.64 -0.12
N LYS A 84 -21.38 -4.67 -0.94
CA LYS A 84 -20.58 -4.89 -2.16
C LYS A 84 -20.56 -3.65 -3.06
N GLN A 85 -21.68 -2.95 -3.15
CA GLN A 85 -21.78 -1.71 -3.91
C GLN A 85 -20.85 -0.62 -3.34
N LYS A 86 -20.84 -0.41 -2.02
CA LYS A 86 -19.91 0.53 -1.39
C LYS A 86 -18.44 0.17 -1.63
N ASN A 87 -18.09 -1.12 -1.62
CA ASN A 87 -16.71 -1.55 -1.92
C ASN A 87 -16.31 -1.22 -3.37
N VAL A 88 -17.24 -1.36 -4.32
CA VAL A 88 -17.02 -0.95 -5.72
C VAL A 88 -16.88 0.58 -5.83
N GLU A 89 -17.73 1.34 -5.15
CA GLU A 89 -17.67 2.80 -5.13
C GLU A 89 -16.34 3.32 -4.56
N GLN A 90 -15.86 2.73 -3.44
CA GLN A 90 -14.55 3.06 -2.88
C GLN A 90 -13.41 2.73 -3.83
N SER A 91 -13.49 1.59 -4.53
CA SER A 91 -12.48 1.19 -5.52
C SER A 91 -12.43 2.16 -6.71
N GLU A 92 -13.58 2.59 -7.22
CA GLU A 92 -13.64 3.57 -8.31
C GLU A 92 -13.13 4.94 -7.86
N ALA A 93 -13.39 5.35 -6.61
CA ALA A 93 -12.84 6.58 -6.04
C ALA A 93 -11.31 6.54 -5.99
N VAL A 94 -10.70 5.44 -5.54
CA VAL A 94 -9.24 5.26 -5.52
C VAL A 94 -8.66 5.24 -6.94
N ILE A 95 -9.31 4.56 -7.90
CA ILE A 95 -8.89 4.56 -9.31
C ILE A 95 -8.80 5.98 -9.86
N ASN A 96 -9.80 6.82 -9.56
CA ASN A 96 -9.82 8.20 -10.03
C ASN A 96 -8.77 9.07 -9.32
N GLN A 97 -8.62 8.94 -8.00
CA GLN A 97 -7.63 9.69 -7.23
C GLN A 97 -6.19 9.40 -7.67
N LEU A 98 -5.90 8.16 -8.07
CA LEU A 98 -4.58 7.73 -8.54
C LEU A 98 -4.40 7.86 -10.06
N GLY A 99 -5.36 8.45 -10.78
CA GLY A 99 -5.26 8.65 -12.23
C GLY A 99 -5.19 7.36 -13.04
N LEU A 100 -5.80 6.28 -12.55
CA LEU A 100 -5.81 4.94 -13.18
C LEU A 100 -7.03 4.73 -14.10
N THR A 101 -7.87 5.74 -14.31
CA THR A 101 -9.12 5.64 -15.06
C THR A 101 -8.91 5.11 -16.48
N ARG A 102 -7.82 5.52 -17.16
CA ARG A 102 -7.51 5.10 -18.54
C ARG A 102 -7.16 3.61 -18.66
N CYS A 103 -6.57 3.02 -17.62
CA CYS A 103 -6.14 1.62 -17.61
C CYS A 103 -7.03 0.73 -16.73
N LYS A 104 -8.19 1.21 -16.27
CA LYS A 104 -9.00 0.49 -15.28
C LYS A 104 -9.45 -0.91 -15.73
N THR A 105 -9.70 -1.06 -17.04
CA THR A 105 -10.12 -2.32 -17.67
C THR A 105 -8.95 -3.12 -18.22
N SER A 106 -7.74 -2.55 -18.25
CA SER A 106 -6.53 -3.25 -18.68
C SER A 106 -6.16 -4.32 -17.66
N ILE A 107 -5.68 -5.46 -18.16
CA ILE A 107 -5.06 -6.53 -17.37
C ILE A 107 -3.77 -5.96 -16.74
N ILE A 108 -3.35 -6.45 -15.56
CA ILE A 108 -2.10 -6.01 -14.94
C ILE A 108 -0.91 -6.58 -15.71
N GLY A 109 -0.94 -7.89 -15.97
CA GLY A 109 0.15 -8.60 -16.62
C GLY A 109 1.27 -9.01 -15.66
N GLY A 110 2.00 -10.04 -16.04
CA GLY A 110 3.09 -10.61 -15.25
C GLY A 110 4.45 -10.01 -15.61
N THR A 111 5.52 -10.72 -15.22
CA THR A 111 6.89 -10.30 -15.51
C THR A 111 7.19 -10.29 -17.02
N PHE A 112 6.64 -11.24 -17.77
CA PHE A 112 6.93 -11.46 -19.20
C PHE A 112 6.02 -10.68 -20.15
N VAL A 113 4.78 -10.40 -19.75
CA VAL A 113 3.81 -9.64 -20.55
C VAL A 113 3.14 -8.63 -19.63
N ARG A 114 3.38 -7.33 -19.88
CA ARG A 114 2.77 -6.22 -19.13
C ARG A 114 1.80 -5.47 -20.03
N TRP A 115 0.61 -5.25 -19.51
CA TRP A 115 -0.46 -4.52 -20.21
C TRP A 115 -0.70 -3.12 -19.64
N ILE A 116 -0.05 -2.80 -18.50
CA ILE A 116 0.05 -1.47 -17.92
C ILE A 116 1.53 -1.09 -17.74
N SER A 117 1.83 0.20 -17.72
CA SER A 117 3.17 0.73 -17.46
C SER A 117 3.64 0.41 -16.03
N GLY A 118 4.96 0.48 -15.79
CA GLY A 118 5.52 0.33 -14.44
C GLY A 118 4.96 1.34 -13.44
N GLY A 119 4.82 2.61 -13.85
CA GLY A 119 4.24 3.64 -13.01
C GLY A 119 2.74 3.42 -12.70
N GLU A 120 1.96 2.93 -13.68
CA GLU A 120 0.57 2.52 -13.41
C GLU A 120 0.53 1.34 -12.45
N ARG A 121 1.40 0.34 -12.64
CA ARG A 121 1.50 -0.83 -11.75
C ARG A 121 1.82 -0.42 -10.31
N LYS A 122 2.78 0.49 -10.10
CA LYS A 122 3.12 1.02 -8.78
C LYS A 122 1.95 1.78 -8.15
N ARG A 123 1.22 2.58 -8.95
CA ARG A 123 0.00 3.26 -8.50
C ARG A 123 -1.11 2.26 -8.12
N VAL A 124 -1.24 1.12 -8.80
CA VAL A 124 -2.18 0.06 -8.40
C VAL A 124 -1.78 -0.51 -7.03
N SER A 125 -0.48 -0.78 -6.80
CA SER A 125 0.01 -1.24 -5.49
C SER A 125 -0.26 -0.22 -4.38
N ILE A 126 -0.05 1.08 -4.64
CA ILE A 126 -0.43 2.15 -3.71
C ILE A 126 -1.93 2.14 -3.45
N GLY A 127 -2.75 1.94 -4.49
CA GLY A 127 -4.20 1.87 -4.36
C GLY A 127 -4.69 0.76 -3.44
N GLN A 128 -4.00 -0.39 -3.39
CA GLN A 128 -4.35 -1.48 -2.47
C GLN A 128 -4.21 -1.08 -1.00
N GLU A 129 -3.22 -0.25 -0.68
CA GLU A 129 -2.99 0.26 0.68
C GLU A 129 -3.87 1.48 0.99
N VAL A 130 -4.08 2.38 0.05
CA VAL A 130 -4.91 3.59 0.24
C VAL A 130 -6.39 3.22 0.44
N LEU A 131 -6.85 2.09 -0.14
CA LEU A 131 -8.22 1.61 0.01
C LEU A 131 -8.69 1.51 1.47
N ILE A 132 -7.81 1.11 2.39
CA ILE A 132 -8.16 0.98 3.82
C ILE A 132 -8.12 2.31 4.58
N ASN A 133 -7.91 3.43 3.88
CA ASN A 133 -7.78 4.77 4.44
C ASN A 133 -6.81 4.83 5.65
N PRO A 134 -5.54 4.42 5.45
CA PRO A 134 -4.58 4.34 6.54
C PRO A 134 -4.21 5.74 7.04
N SER A 135 -3.99 5.87 8.34
CA SER A 135 -3.58 7.14 8.97
C SER A 135 -2.07 7.40 8.86
N LEU A 136 -1.29 6.41 8.42
CA LEU A 136 0.13 6.50 8.10
C LEU A 136 0.45 5.55 6.95
N LEU A 137 1.14 6.04 5.93
CA LEU A 137 1.52 5.27 4.75
C LEU A 137 3.05 5.18 4.65
N PHE A 138 3.57 3.97 4.64
CA PHE A 138 4.98 3.69 4.36
C PHE A 138 5.14 3.31 2.90
N LEU A 139 6.16 3.88 2.25
CA LEU A 139 6.48 3.64 0.86
C LEU A 139 7.95 3.22 0.76
N ASP A 140 8.20 1.98 0.36
CA ASP A 140 9.53 1.49 0.06
C ASP A 140 9.81 1.66 -1.45
N GLU A 141 10.78 2.51 -1.76
CA GLU A 141 11.17 2.94 -3.12
C GLU A 141 9.97 3.16 -4.09
N PRO A 142 9.16 4.21 -3.88
CA PRO A 142 7.98 4.48 -4.71
C PRO A 142 8.28 5.16 -6.06
N THR A 143 9.53 5.53 -6.33
CA THR A 143 9.96 6.33 -7.51
C THR A 143 10.26 5.50 -8.73
#